data_AF-A0A1I4LID0-F1
#
_entry.id   AF-A0A1I4LID0-F1
#
_cell.length_a   1.000
_cell.length_b   1.000
_cell.length_c   1.000
_cell.angle_alpha   90.00
_cell.angle_beta   90.00
_cell.angle_gamma   90.00
#
_symmetry.space_group_name_H-M   'P 1'
#
loop_
_entity.id
_entity.type
_entity.pdbx_description
1 polymer ?
#
loop_
_entity_poly.entity_id
_entity_poly.type
_entity_poly.pdbx_seq_one_letter_code
_entity_poly.pdbx_strand_id
1 'polypeptide(L)'
;MLESEVLQGVGSAGAAYNNLRWKELAYLISLAQSMKSKSTSDRKAIFEDYERFMEWIESVPRDGDRQFRHMLRYFAYPDRVERMSSNRDRISVLQGFKVASRAQLKGWTDRQLDDALLKLRSECDAKYPGKALDFYEPPLEALWRSAKQDEEPVAAPVVQEPLAAESSSQRAVATPILQMAAPTNLIVYGPPGTGKTHWLRERFKDYTDAPNNVDPESWLQETLTVHGWRSVIAAALADIGRPARVPEIRAHRWVHAKAKQRGRAPAGVQATLWGYLQEHTPETSKTVNISIRRPPYLFDKRESGDWQLILGWQEQDDESAQLWRTLKAGPKAATEAIHRYKVVTFHPSFTYEDFVRGIRPVRTAEDGTTQFRLVDGKFKQICDDAHANPGKRYALFIDEINRANIAKVFGDLITLIEPDKRAVFDAQGRLVEGLAVHLPGEEEADSAERPFGVPKNLDIYGTMNTADRSIALLDVALRRRFQFEERGPDYETLSTVVEGVQLGQLLQRINDRLEYLLDRDHRIGHAYLMKAQTLEGVREAFAKQLIPLLQEYFFDDFSRVALVLSTIGDQAFVKEEPLSFARLFVRRQLDGVPGDRSRFIVTSPASWTASSFRGIYEDAPGVIPTA
;
A
#
# COMPACT_ATOMS: atom_id res chain seq x y z
N MET A 1 19.44 8.37 14.93
CA MET A 1 19.37 9.75 15.48
C MET A 1 18.09 10.38 14.98
N LEU A 2 17.32 11.02 15.88
CA LEU A 2 15.92 11.49 15.75
C LEU A 2 14.85 10.45 16.18
N GLU A 3 15.07 9.84 17.34
CA GLU A 3 14.05 9.19 18.16
C GLU A 3 13.49 10.25 19.13
N SER A 4 12.24 10.71 18.93
CA SER A 4 11.35 11.31 19.97
C SER A 4 10.20 12.10 19.33
N GLU A 5 9.16 12.36 20.12
CA GLU A 5 8.06 13.32 19.88
C GLU A 5 8.53 14.76 19.52
N VAL A 6 9.84 15.01 19.57
CA VAL A 6 10.58 16.24 19.23
C VAL A 6 10.43 16.69 17.77
N LEU A 7 9.82 15.91 16.88
CA LEU A 7 9.58 16.34 15.48
C LEU A 7 8.15 16.81 15.17
N GLN A 8 7.16 16.76 16.09
CA GLN A 8 5.80 17.21 15.77
C GLN A 8 5.72 18.65 15.25
N GLY A 9 6.45 19.60 15.86
CA GLY A 9 6.38 21.02 15.46
C GLY A 9 7.07 21.36 14.12
N VAL A 10 8.13 20.62 13.76
CA VAL A 10 8.97 20.89 12.57
C VAL A 10 8.62 19.97 11.40
N GLY A 11 8.15 18.75 11.67
CA GLY A 11 7.89 17.70 10.68
C GLY A 11 6.42 17.39 10.38
N SER A 12 5.45 17.94 11.13
CA SER A 12 4.01 17.75 10.88
C SER A 12 3.44 18.82 9.95
N ALA A 13 3.94 18.83 8.72
CA ALA A 13 3.46 19.74 7.69
C ALA A 13 2.03 19.33 7.24
N GLY A 14 1.06 20.23 7.43
CA GLY A 14 -0.36 19.95 7.14
C GLY A 14 -0.67 19.70 5.66
N ALA A 15 -1.93 19.37 5.33
CA ALA A 15 -2.37 19.02 3.97
C ALA A 15 -1.96 20.04 2.88
N ALA A 16 -1.89 21.33 3.22
CA ALA A 16 -1.44 22.39 2.33
C ALA A 16 0.01 22.22 1.86
N TYR A 17 0.93 21.82 2.74
CA TYR A 17 2.32 21.55 2.37
C TYR A 17 2.41 20.35 1.42
N ASN A 18 1.71 19.26 1.75
CA ASN A 18 1.72 18.04 0.93
C ASN A 18 1.20 18.27 -0.50
N ASN A 19 0.22 19.17 -0.66
CA ASN A 19 -0.33 19.58 -1.95
C ASN A 19 0.53 20.59 -2.71
N LEU A 20 1.34 21.38 -2.00
CA LEU A 20 2.21 22.42 -2.57
C LEU A 20 3.70 22.08 -2.51
N ARG A 21 4.06 20.79 -2.33
CA ARG A 21 5.46 20.32 -2.22
C ARG A 21 6.36 20.78 -3.37
N TRP A 22 5.84 20.81 -4.59
CA TRP A 22 6.58 21.30 -5.75
C TRP A 22 6.97 22.78 -5.60
N LYS A 23 6.15 23.59 -4.93
CA LYS A 23 6.46 24.99 -4.66
C LYS A 23 7.48 25.17 -3.54
N GLU A 24 7.51 24.26 -2.56
CA GLU A 24 8.53 24.21 -1.51
C GLU A 24 9.89 23.80 -2.11
N LEU A 25 9.89 22.82 -3.02
CA LEU A 25 11.08 22.41 -3.77
C LEU A 25 11.61 23.54 -4.68
N ALA A 26 10.71 24.24 -5.39
CA ALA A 26 11.09 25.39 -6.19
C ALA A 26 11.76 26.49 -5.34
N TYR A 27 11.20 26.80 -4.17
CA TYR A 27 11.78 27.76 -3.24
C TYR A 27 13.15 27.32 -2.71
N LEU A 28 13.31 26.04 -2.37
CA LEU A 28 14.61 25.48 -1.97
C LEU A 28 15.65 25.59 -3.10
N ILE A 29 15.27 25.31 -4.35
CA ILE A 29 16.15 25.48 -5.50
C ILE A 29 16.58 26.95 -5.64
N SER A 30 15.65 27.91 -5.47
CA SER A 30 15.97 29.34 -5.50
C SER A 30 16.90 29.76 -4.36
N LEU A 31 16.72 29.23 -3.14
CA LEU A 31 17.65 29.44 -2.03
C LEU A 31 19.04 28.90 -2.36
N ALA A 32 19.14 27.68 -2.88
CA ALA A 32 20.41 27.07 -3.26
C ALA A 32 21.12 27.86 -4.39
N GLN A 33 20.37 28.35 -5.38
CA GLN A 33 20.91 29.22 -6.43
C GLN A 33 21.45 30.54 -5.87
N SER A 34 20.68 31.21 -5.00
CA SER A 34 21.09 32.44 -4.31
C SER A 34 22.32 32.22 -3.42
N MET A 35 22.42 31.07 -2.76
CA MET A 35 23.61 30.72 -1.97
C MET A 35 24.84 30.49 -2.85
N LYS A 36 24.68 29.78 -3.98
CA LYS A 36 25.80 29.49 -4.91
C LYS A 36 26.32 30.73 -5.64
N SER A 37 25.50 31.77 -5.83
CA SER A 37 25.95 33.01 -6.45
C SER A 37 26.79 33.91 -5.53
N LYS A 38 26.80 33.65 -4.21
CA LYS A 38 27.57 34.42 -3.22
C LYS A 38 28.99 33.89 -3.03
N SER A 39 29.89 34.75 -2.57
CA SER A 39 31.28 34.39 -2.23
C SER A 39 31.34 33.48 -1.00
N THR A 40 32.40 32.69 -0.84
CA THR A 40 32.57 31.80 0.32
C THR A 40 32.51 32.57 1.65
N SER A 41 33.03 33.80 1.68
CA SER A 41 32.99 34.67 2.87
C SER A 41 31.56 35.09 3.20
N ASP A 42 30.76 35.48 2.20
CA ASP A 42 29.37 35.89 2.40
C ASP A 42 28.49 34.72 2.81
N ARG A 43 28.72 33.52 2.24
CA ARG A 43 28.00 32.30 2.63
C ARG A 43 28.19 31.99 4.11
N LYS A 44 29.42 32.11 4.59
CA LYS A 44 29.75 31.88 6.00
C LYS A 44 29.08 32.92 6.89
N ALA A 45 29.18 34.20 6.53
CA ALA A 45 28.57 35.29 7.28
C ALA A 45 27.03 35.21 7.39
N ILE A 46 26.35 34.64 6.39
CA ILE A 46 24.89 34.44 6.41
C ILE A 46 24.45 33.48 7.53
N PHE A 47 25.24 32.46 7.86
CA PHE A 47 24.90 31.49 8.91
C PHE A 47 25.55 31.80 10.27
N GLU A 48 26.45 32.77 10.33
CA GLU A 48 27.03 33.26 11.59
C GLU A 48 26.23 34.41 12.22
N ASP A 49 25.40 35.10 11.43
CA ASP A 49 24.62 36.26 11.84
C ASP A 49 23.14 36.08 11.44
N TYR A 50 22.27 36.01 12.46
CA TYR A 50 20.83 35.80 12.26
C TYR A 50 20.17 36.93 11.47
N GLU A 51 20.67 38.16 11.57
CA GLU A 51 20.14 39.30 10.80
C GLU A 51 20.43 39.11 9.32
N ARG A 52 21.68 38.76 8.99
CA ARG A 52 22.10 38.47 7.61
C ARG A 52 21.37 37.24 7.06
N PHE A 53 21.08 36.26 7.91
CA PHE A 53 20.27 35.11 7.54
C PHE A 53 18.85 35.51 7.15
N MET A 54 18.21 36.35 7.96
CA MET A 54 16.84 36.81 7.74
C MET A 54 16.74 37.72 6.50
N GLU A 55 17.71 38.61 6.29
CA GLU A 55 17.78 39.41 5.07
C GLU A 55 17.95 38.54 3.82
N TRP A 56 18.81 37.50 3.90
CA TRP A 56 19.03 36.59 2.78
C TRP A 56 17.76 35.78 2.45
N ILE A 57 17.11 35.18 3.44
CA ILE A 57 15.94 34.33 3.20
C ILE A 57 14.73 35.16 2.68
N GLU A 58 14.65 36.45 3.06
CA GLU A 58 13.66 37.41 2.56
C GLU A 58 13.95 37.91 1.14
N SER A 59 15.24 37.97 0.75
CA SER A 59 15.63 38.37 -0.59
C SER A 59 15.24 37.38 -1.69
N VAL A 60 14.93 36.13 -1.32
CA VAL A 60 14.55 35.08 -2.29
C VAL A 60 13.04 35.12 -2.55
N PRO A 61 12.60 35.34 -3.81
CA PRO A 61 11.18 35.42 -4.14
C PRO A 61 10.39 34.18 -3.71
N ARG A 62 9.17 34.39 -3.23
CA ARG A 62 8.23 33.34 -2.82
C ARG A 62 6.83 33.59 -3.36
N ASP A 63 6.10 32.51 -3.59
CA ASP A 63 4.69 32.55 -4.03
C ASP A 63 3.75 32.14 -2.88
N GLY A 64 3.36 33.10 -2.03
CA GLY A 64 2.54 32.84 -0.85
C GLY A 64 3.34 32.30 0.35
N ASP A 65 2.64 31.75 1.34
CA ASP A 65 3.27 31.25 2.57
C ASP A 65 3.91 29.87 2.38
N ARG A 66 5.10 29.70 2.96
CA ARG A 66 5.96 28.52 2.77
C ARG A 66 6.43 28.00 4.12
N GLN A 67 6.16 26.72 4.39
CA GLN A 67 6.51 26.11 5.66
C GLN A 67 8.01 25.81 5.74
N PHE A 68 8.64 25.49 4.60
CA PHE A 68 10.07 25.18 4.57
C PHE A 68 10.94 26.33 5.07
N ARG A 69 10.56 27.58 4.78
CA ARG A 69 11.22 28.79 5.30
C ARG A 69 11.27 28.79 6.83
N HIS A 70 10.15 28.45 7.46
CA HIS A 70 10.02 28.42 8.90
C HIS A 70 10.88 27.32 9.54
N MET A 71 10.94 26.15 8.90
CA MET A 71 11.80 25.04 9.31
C MET A 71 13.29 25.39 9.17
N LEU A 72 13.68 26.03 8.07
CA LEU A 72 15.07 26.38 7.80
C LEU A 72 15.63 27.36 8.85
N ARG A 73 14.80 28.29 9.35
CA ARG A 73 15.17 29.18 10.46
C ARG A 73 15.51 28.40 11.74
N TYR A 74 14.68 27.41 12.09
CA TYR A 74 14.94 26.54 13.24
C TYR A 74 16.21 25.71 13.05
N PHE A 75 16.42 25.13 11.85
CA PHE A 75 17.62 24.33 11.60
C PHE A 75 18.91 25.16 11.61
N ALA A 76 18.86 26.42 11.18
CA ALA A 76 20.02 27.31 11.20
C ALA A 76 20.27 27.91 12.60
N TYR A 77 19.22 28.18 13.38
CA TYR A 77 19.31 28.84 14.68
C TYR A 77 18.38 28.20 15.72
N PRO A 78 18.63 26.94 16.13
CA PRO A 78 17.74 26.21 17.04
C PRO A 78 17.68 26.80 18.45
N ASP A 79 18.72 27.52 18.89
CA ASP A 79 18.76 28.19 20.19
C ASP A 79 18.00 29.52 20.22
N ARG A 80 17.59 30.03 19.04
CA ARG A 80 16.91 31.33 18.90
C ARG A 80 15.47 31.19 18.43
N VAL A 81 15.24 30.29 17.49
CA VAL A 81 13.96 30.13 16.80
C VAL A 81 13.28 28.91 17.37
N GLU A 82 12.01 29.04 17.75
CA GLU A 82 11.23 27.90 18.24
C GLU A 82 10.88 26.94 17.10
N ARG A 83 10.69 25.66 17.45
CA ARG A 83 10.52 24.54 16.52
C ARG A 83 9.13 24.50 15.82
N MET A 84 8.69 25.64 15.27
CA MET A 84 7.36 25.85 14.69
C MET A 84 7.42 26.03 13.17
N SER A 85 6.72 25.16 12.43
CA SER A 85 6.71 25.14 10.96
C SER A 85 5.73 26.13 10.31
N SER A 86 4.95 26.90 11.09
CA SER A 86 4.00 27.89 10.55
C SER A 86 3.84 29.12 11.43
N ASN A 87 3.55 30.28 10.83
CA ASN A 87 3.20 31.48 11.60
C ASN A 87 1.86 31.34 12.33
N ARG A 88 0.97 30.45 11.89
CA ARG A 88 -0.30 30.17 12.60
C ARG A 88 -0.04 29.70 14.02
N ASP A 89 0.87 28.74 14.20
CA ASP A 89 1.22 28.23 15.53
C ASP A 89 1.98 29.29 16.34
N ARG A 90 2.94 30.02 15.74
CA ARG A 90 3.63 31.14 16.41
C ARG A 90 2.65 32.17 16.99
N ILE A 91 1.67 32.59 16.17
CA ILE A 91 0.63 33.54 16.57
C ILE A 91 -0.25 32.94 17.67
N SER A 92 -0.63 31.67 17.54
CA SER A 92 -1.51 30.99 18.50
C SER A 92 -0.83 30.85 19.87
N VAL A 93 0.47 30.54 19.89
CA VAL A 93 1.28 30.49 21.12
C VAL A 93 1.36 31.86 21.76
N LEU A 94 1.81 32.88 21.02
CA LEU A 94 1.91 34.25 21.55
C LEU A 94 0.54 34.78 22.04
N GLN A 95 -0.55 34.42 21.37
CA GLN A 95 -1.91 34.76 21.81
C GLN A 95 -2.32 33.99 23.08
N GLY A 96 -2.06 32.68 23.15
CA GLY A 96 -2.38 31.85 24.32
C GLY A 96 -1.70 32.31 25.59
N PHE A 97 -0.45 32.79 25.46
CA PHE A 97 0.31 33.41 26.53
C PHE A 97 0.03 34.91 26.72
N LYS A 98 -0.96 35.46 25.99
CA LYS A 98 -1.44 36.84 26.08
C LYS A 98 -0.35 37.91 25.83
N VAL A 99 0.63 37.59 24.98
CA VAL A 99 1.73 38.50 24.62
C VAL A 99 1.22 39.71 23.82
N ALA A 100 0.30 39.48 22.88
CA ALA A 100 -0.40 40.53 22.12
C ALA A 100 -1.72 39.99 21.57
N SER A 101 -2.59 40.88 21.10
CA SER A 101 -3.83 40.46 20.43
C SER A 101 -3.54 39.82 19.07
N ARG A 102 -4.40 38.90 18.63
CA ARG A 102 -4.26 38.23 17.33
C ARG A 102 -4.20 39.20 16.15
N ALA A 103 -4.94 40.32 16.23
CA ALA A 103 -4.94 41.35 15.20
C ALA A 103 -3.56 42.04 15.08
N GLN A 104 -2.90 42.32 16.21
CA GLN A 104 -1.54 42.86 16.22
C GLN A 104 -0.54 41.85 15.70
N LEU A 105 -0.62 40.59 16.16
CA LEU A 105 0.30 39.52 15.78
C LEU A 105 0.27 39.17 14.29
N LYS A 106 -0.89 39.28 13.63
CA LYS A 106 -1.00 39.10 12.17
C LYS A 106 -0.20 40.13 11.36
N GLY A 107 0.05 41.31 11.93
CA GLY A 107 0.83 42.37 11.30
C GLY A 107 2.33 42.31 11.57
N TRP A 108 2.78 41.34 12.39
CA TRP A 108 4.19 41.21 12.76
C TRP A 108 4.99 40.48 11.68
N THR A 109 6.24 40.90 11.49
CA THR A 109 7.18 40.20 10.62
C THR A 109 7.60 38.86 11.25
N ASP A 110 8.11 37.98 10.40
CA ASP A 110 8.70 36.70 10.80
C ASP A 110 9.75 36.85 11.91
N ARG A 111 10.53 37.94 11.84
CA ARG A 111 11.51 38.33 12.85
C ARG A 111 10.87 38.76 14.16
N GLN A 112 9.87 39.63 14.11
CA GLN A 112 9.17 40.12 15.31
C GLN A 112 8.49 38.97 16.06
N LEU A 113 7.95 37.97 15.34
CA LEU A 113 7.38 36.76 15.94
C LEU A 113 8.46 35.89 16.61
N ASP A 114 9.61 35.69 15.96
CA ASP A 114 10.71 34.90 16.54
C ASP A 114 11.30 35.59 17.79
N ASP A 115 11.52 36.91 17.76
CA ASP A 115 12.03 37.68 18.90
C ASP A 115 11.06 37.65 20.10
N ALA A 116 9.76 37.72 19.84
CA ALA A 116 8.75 37.62 20.90
C ALA A 116 8.66 36.21 21.49
N LEU A 117 8.81 35.16 20.67
CA LEU A 117 8.86 33.78 21.14
C LEU A 117 10.12 33.50 21.96
N LEU A 118 11.28 34.02 21.55
CA LEU A 118 12.52 33.90 22.31
C LEU A 118 12.40 34.55 23.70
N LYS A 119 11.77 35.73 23.76
CA LYS A 119 11.48 36.40 25.03
C LYS A 119 10.55 35.56 25.90
N LEU A 120 9.44 35.08 25.33
CA LEU A 120 8.49 34.21 26.02
C LEU A 120 9.16 32.93 26.53
N ARG A 121 10.06 32.33 25.73
CA ARG A 121 10.85 31.16 26.11
C ARG A 121 11.70 31.44 27.35
N SER A 122 12.41 32.57 27.36
CA SER A 122 13.22 33.00 28.50
C SER A 122 12.37 33.19 29.77
N GLU A 123 11.15 33.72 29.64
CA GLU A 123 10.19 33.86 30.75
C GLU A 123 9.68 32.50 31.26
N CYS A 124 9.42 31.55 30.35
CA CYS A 124 9.03 30.18 30.70
C CYS A 124 10.16 29.43 31.43
N ASP A 125 11.40 29.53 30.94
CA ASP A 125 12.56 28.87 31.54
C ASP A 125 12.85 29.44 32.95
N ALA A 126 12.65 30.75 33.15
CA ALA A 126 12.74 31.37 34.48
C ALA A 126 11.63 30.90 35.45
N LYS A 127 10.43 30.65 34.93
CA LYS A 127 9.27 30.18 35.72
C LYS A 127 9.35 28.69 36.08
N TYR A 128 10.06 27.90 35.28
CA TYR A 128 10.21 26.45 35.47
C TYR A 128 11.69 26.02 35.41
N PRO A 129 12.51 26.41 36.41
CA PRO A 129 13.94 26.12 36.39
C PRO A 129 14.20 24.61 36.40
N GLY A 130 15.11 24.15 35.53
CA GLY A 130 15.59 22.76 35.49
C GLY A 130 14.71 21.78 34.70
N LYS A 131 13.68 22.24 33.98
CA LYS A 131 12.89 21.42 33.06
C LYS A 131 13.15 21.81 31.61
N ALA A 132 13.40 20.84 30.74
CA ALA A 132 13.38 21.05 29.29
C ALA A 132 11.91 21.20 28.85
N LEU A 133 11.48 22.44 28.62
CA LEU A 133 10.11 22.73 28.20
C LEU A 133 9.97 22.79 26.68
N ASP A 134 8.78 22.41 26.20
CA ASP A 134 8.41 22.52 24.80
C ASP A 134 6.96 23.01 24.65
N PHE A 135 6.72 23.90 23.69
CA PHE A 135 5.37 24.45 23.46
C PHE A 135 4.37 23.42 22.96
N TYR A 136 4.81 22.31 22.37
CA TYR A 136 3.95 21.22 21.93
C TYR A 136 3.74 20.14 23.01
N GLU A 137 4.32 20.30 24.20
CA GLU A 137 4.18 19.34 25.29
C GLU A 137 3.51 19.98 26.53
N PRO A 138 2.80 19.19 27.36
CA PRO A 138 2.35 19.67 28.67
C PRO A 138 3.55 20.09 29.55
N PRO A 139 3.45 21.20 30.30
CA PRO A 139 2.24 21.96 30.59
C PRO A 139 1.97 23.13 29.62
N LEU A 140 2.88 23.44 28.69
CA LEU A 140 2.76 24.64 27.85
C LEU A 140 1.69 24.48 26.77
N GLU A 141 1.55 23.26 26.21
CA GLU A 141 0.59 22.96 25.14
C GLU A 141 -0.86 23.37 25.48
N ALA A 142 -1.30 23.08 26.70
CA ALA A 142 -2.66 23.37 27.17
C ALA A 142 -2.97 24.87 27.21
N LEU A 143 -1.94 25.72 27.41
CA LEU A 143 -2.10 27.16 27.57
C LEU A 143 -2.43 27.88 26.27
N TRP A 144 -2.07 27.32 25.11
CA TRP A 144 -2.31 27.96 23.82
C TRP A 144 -3.23 27.17 22.88
N ARG A 145 -3.42 25.86 23.10
CA ARG A 145 -4.43 25.10 22.35
C ARG A 145 -5.87 25.41 22.76
N SER A 146 -6.10 25.83 24.00
CA SER A 146 -7.41 26.33 24.45
C SER A 146 -7.86 27.58 23.68
N ALA A 147 -6.93 28.41 23.22
CA ALA A 147 -7.21 29.56 22.35
C ALA A 147 -7.49 29.19 20.88
N LYS A 148 -7.35 27.92 20.50
CA LYS A 148 -7.56 27.41 19.13
C LYS A 148 -9.03 27.10 18.82
N GLN A 149 -9.91 27.09 19.83
CA GLN A 149 -11.34 26.74 19.72
C GLN A 149 -12.26 27.90 19.28
N ASP A 150 -11.77 29.14 19.18
CA ASP A 150 -12.55 30.31 18.73
C ASP A 150 -12.56 30.49 17.19
N GLU A 151 -12.32 29.44 16.39
CA GLU A 151 -12.46 29.48 14.92
C GLU A 151 -13.67 28.67 14.46
N GLU A 152 -14.55 29.29 13.65
CA GLU A 152 -15.65 28.63 12.93
C GLU A 152 -15.13 27.39 12.16
N PRO A 153 -15.77 26.22 12.29
CA PRO A 153 -15.29 25.01 11.63
C PRO A 153 -15.75 24.96 10.16
N VAL A 154 -14.77 24.81 9.26
CA VAL A 154 -14.99 24.19 7.96
C VAL A 154 -15.29 22.71 8.22
N ALA A 155 -16.45 22.26 7.74
CA ALA A 155 -17.02 20.95 8.04
C ALA A 155 -16.06 19.78 7.77
N ALA A 156 -15.90 18.92 8.79
CA ALA A 156 -15.37 17.57 8.67
C ALA A 156 -16.53 16.59 8.99
N PRO A 157 -16.59 15.42 8.32
CA PRO A 157 -17.68 14.48 8.50
C PRO A 157 -17.67 13.86 9.89
N VAL A 158 -18.87 13.73 10.45
CA VAL A 158 -19.16 13.23 11.79
C VAL A 158 -18.85 11.74 11.86
N VAL A 159 -17.86 11.37 12.68
CA VAL A 159 -17.67 10.01 13.18
C VAL A 159 -18.60 9.84 14.39
N GLN A 160 -19.57 8.91 14.32
CA GLN A 160 -20.38 8.53 15.48
C GLN A 160 -19.68 7.39 16.24
N GLU A 161 -19.31 7.65 17.50
CA GLU A 161 -18.98 6.60 18.47
C GLU A 161 -20.28 6.04 19.10
N PRO A 162 -20.34 4.74 19.43
CA PRO A 162 -21.55 4.16 20.01
C PRO A 162 -21.68 4.44 21.51
N LEU A 163 -22.93 4.70 21.91
CA LEU A 163 -23.41 4.79 23.28
C LEU A 163 -23.18 3.48 24.06
N ALA A 164 -22.81 3.65 25.33
CA ALA A 164 -22.61 2.59 26.31
C ALA A 164 -23.83 1.66 26.42
N ALA A 165 -23.58 0.35 26.44
CA ALA A 165 -24.59 -0.69 26.57
C ALA A 165 -25.04 -0.84 28.03
N GLU A 166 -26.35 -0.75 28.27
CA GLU A 166 -26.98 -1.33 29.46
C GLU A 166 -27.46 -2.76 29.14
N SER A 167 -27.28 -3.63 30.13
CA SER A 167 -27.60 -5.05 30.08
C SER A 167 -29.10 -5.31 30.05
N SER A 168 -29.58 -6.09 29.08
CA SER A 168 -30.79 -6.89 29.27
C SER A 168 -30.65 -8.24 28.58
N SER A 169 -30.67 -9.28 29.39
CA SER A 169 -30.59 -10.69 29.06
C SER A 169 -31.82 -11.18 28.30
N GLN A 170 -31.68 -11.54 27.03
CA GLN A 170 -32.56 -12.49 26.35
C GLN A 170 -31.72 -13.45 25.49
N ARG A 171 -31.79 -14.74 25.84
CA ARG A 171 -31.10 -15.84 25.17
C ARG A 171 -31.62 -15.98 23.74
N ALA A 172 -30.81 -15.56 22.76
CA ALA A 172 -30.94 -16.00 21.38
C ALA A 172 -30.01 -17.20 21.15
N VAL A 173 -30.54 -18.23 20.48
CA VAL A 173 -29.88 -19.50 20.19
C VAL A 173 -28.65 -19.26 19.32
N ALA A 174 -27.46 -19.42 19.89
CA ALA A 174 -26.20 -19.27 19.18
C ALA A 174 -25.92 -20.50 18.31
N THR A 175 -25.89 -20.29 17.00
CA THR A 175 -25.19 -21.19 16.07
C THR A 175 -23.71 -21.22 16.48
N PRO A 176 -23.06 -22.39 16.60
CA PRO A 176 -21.69 -22.46 17.09
C PRO A 176 -20.77 -21.75 16.08
N ILE A 177 -20.28 -20.57 16.46
CA ILE A 177 -19.12 -19.96 15.81
C ILE A 177 -17.96 -20.90 16.12
N LEU A 178 -17.52 -21.67 15.13
CA LEU A 178 -16.24 -22.38 15.19
C LEU A 178 -15.20 -21.37 15.69
N GLN A 179 -14.55 -21.65 16.83
CA GLN A 179 -13.47 -20.83 17.37
C GLN A 179 -12.30 -20.83 16.37
N MET A 180 -12.37 -19.97 15.37
CA MET A 180 -11.26 -19.69 14.48
C MET A 180 -10.26 -18.82 15.26
N ALA A 181 -8.97 -19.09 15.12
CA ALA A 181 -7.92 -18.25 15.71
C ALA A 181 -8.05 -16.77 15.26
N ALA A 182 -7.29 -15.86 15.85
CA ALA A 182 -7.27 -14.47 15.39
C ALA A 182 -6.84 -14.38 13.90
N PRO A 183 -7.27 -13.35 13.16
CA PRO A 183 -6.74 -13.06 11.83
C PRO A 183 -5.29 -12.62 11.90
N THR A 184 -4.52 -12.96 10.86
CA THR A 184 -3.10 -12.63 10.75
C THR A 184 -2.90 -11.43 9.84
N ASN A 185 -2.16 -10.42 10.28
CA ASN A 185 -1.57 -9.38 9.44
C ASN A 185 -0.04 -9.48 9.57
N LEU A 186 0.65 -9.98 8.56
CA LEU A 186 2.09 -10.26 8.65
C LEU A 186 2.83 -9.75 7.42
N ILE A 187 3.88 -8.96 7.64
CA ILE A 187 4.84 -8.56 6.60
C ILE A 187 6.13 -9.33 6.81
N VAL A 188 6.51 -10.11 5.80
CA VAL A 188 7.81 -10.76 5.74
C VAL A 188 8.77 -9.85 5.00
N TYR A 189 9.87 -9.49 5.65
CA TYR A 189 10.81 -8.53 5.10
C TYR A 189 12.23 -9.02 5.12
N GLY A 190 13.07 -8.44 4.27
CA GLY A 190 14.50 -8.69 4.29
C GLY A 190 15.18 -8.34 2.98
N PRO A 191 16.50 -8.59 2.89
CA PRO A 191 17.28 -8.28 1.71
C PRO A 191 16.83 -9.06 0.46
N PRO A 192 17.24 -8.65 -0.75
CA PRO A 192 16.85 -9.35 -1.97
C PRO A 192 17.38 -10.78 -2.02
N GLY A 193 16.60 -11.69 -2.62
CA GLY A 193 17.01 -13.09 -2.79
C GLY A 193 16.89 -13.98 -1.55
N THR A 194 16.23 -13.54 -0.47
CA THR A 194 16.04 -14.35 0.76
C THR A 194 14.81 -15.28 0.73
N GLY A 195 14.23 -15.52 -0.45
CA GLY A 195 13.13 -16.50 -0.61
C GLY A 195 11.73 -16.04 -0.18
N LYS A 196 11.53 -14.75 0.10
CA LYS A 196 10.23 -14.19 0.56
C LYS A 196 9.04 -14.52 -0.36
N THR A 197 9.20 -14.39 -1.68
CA THR A 197 8.14 -14.75 -2.64
C THR A 197 7.87 -16.25 -2.66
N HIS A 198 8.88 -17.10 -2.43
CA HIS A 198 8.69 -18.54 -2.29
C HIS A 198 7.89 -18.88 -1.04
N TRP A 199 8.23 -18.25 0.09
CA TRP A 199 7.51 -18.37 1.36
C TRP A 199 6.02 -17.99 1.25
N LEU A 200 5.69 -16.96 0.45
CA LEU A 200 4.28 -16.62 0.17
C LEU A 200 3.58 -17.75 -0.58
N ARG A 201 4.23 -18.30 -1.62
CA ARG A 201 3.66 -19.37 -2.47
C ARG A 201 3.42 -20.66 -1.68
N GLU A 202 4.28 -20.99 -0.72
CA GLU A 202 4.08 -22.15 0.14
C GLU A 202 2.77 -22.06 0.92
N ARG A 203 2.39 -20.84 1.35
CA ARG A 203 1.13 -20.58 2.08
C ARG A 203 -0.11 -20.63 1.21
N PHE A 204 0.00 -20.58 -0.12
CA PHE A 204 -1.19 -20.70 -0.99
C PHE A 204 -1.93 -22.01 -0.75
N LYS A 205 -1.19 -23.06 -0.36
CA LYS A 205 -1.73 -24.38 -0.03
C LYS A 205 -2.72 -24.33 1.14
N ASP A 206 -2.47 -23.48 2.14
CA ASP A 206 -3.32 -23.33 3.33
C ASP A 206 -4.70 -22.71 3.01
N TYR A 207 -4.77 -22.00 1.88
CA TYR A 207 -5.98 -21.33 1.38
C TYR A 207 -6.46 -21.93 0.06
N THR A 208 -6.11 -23.17 -0.23
CA THR A 208 -6.57 -23.89 -1.43
C THR A 208 -7.31 -25.16 -1.02
N ASP A 209 -8.59 -25.25 -1.39
CA ASP A 209 -9.38 -26.46 -1.15
C ASP A 209 -9.18 -27.43 -2.33
N ALA A 210 -8.97 -28.72 -2.01
CA ALA A 210 -8.86 -29.77 -3.01
C ALA A 210 -10.20 -29.95 -3.77
N PRO A 211 -10.19 -30.43 -5.04
CA PRO A 211 -11.34 -30.35 -5.93
C PRO A 211 -12.57 -31.22 -5.57
N ASN A 212 -12.59 -31.88 -4.40
CA ASN A 212 -13.65 -32.81 -4.00
C ASN A 212 -14.59 -32.29 -2.89
N ASN A 213 -14.80 -30.97 -2.79
CA ASN A 213 -15.89 -30.46 -1.96
C ASN A 213 -16.41 -29.11 -2.48
N VAL A 214 -17.05 -29.11 -3.65
CA VAL A 214 -17.82 -27.96 -4.11
C VAL A 214 -19.05 -27.86 -3.22
N ASP A 215 -19.05 -26.92 -2.29
CA ASP A 215 -20.27 -26.54 -1.59
C ASP A 215 -21.27 -26.03 -2.64
N PRO A 216 -22.40 -26.75 -2.88
CA PRO A 216 -23.32 -26.41 -3.95
C PRO A 216 -23.91 -25.01 -3.81
N GLU A 217 -23.96 -24.48 -2.59
CA GLU A 217 -24.47 -23.15 -2.31
C GLU A 217 -23.44 -22.06 -2.65
N SER A 218 -22.17 -22.24 -2.28
CA SER A 218 -21.07 -21.34 -2.68
C SER A 218 -20.91 -21.27 -4.20
N TRP A 219 -20.92 -22.41 -4.89
CA TRP A 219 -20.87 -22.46 -6.35
C TRP A 219 -22.05 -21.72 -7.01
N LEU A 220 -23.25 -21.90 -6.45
CA LEU A 220 -24.44 -21.22 -6.94
C LEU A 220 -24.29 -19.70 -6.76
N GLN A 221 -23.79 -19.23 -5.63
CA GLN A 221 -23.57 -17.81 -5.36
C GLN A 221 -22.53 -17.20 -6.31
N GLU A 222 -21.39 -17.86 -6.50
CA GLU A 222 -20.33 -17.42 -7.44
C GLU A 222 -20.85 -17.36 -8.88
N THR A 223 -21.52 -18.43 -9.33
CA THR A 223 -22.11 -18.51 -10.67
C THR A 223 -23.10 -17.38 -10.88
N LEU A 224 -23.99 -17.11 -9.91
CA LEU A 224 -24.96 -16.05 -10.03
C LEU A 224 -24.33 -14.65 -9.94
N THR A 225 -23.13 -14.49 -9.38
CA THR A 225 -22.50 -13.18 -9.15
C THR A 225 -22.22 -12.42 -10.43
N VAL A 226 -21.74 -13.13 -11.46
CA VAL A 226 -21.37 -12.54 -12.75
C VAL A 226 -22.56 -12.26 -13.67
N HIS A 227 -23.77 -12.68 -13.30
CA HIS A 227 -24.98 -12.54 -14.12
C HIS A 227 -25.99 -11.53 -13.56
N GLY A 228 -26.72 -10.86 -14.47
CA GLY A 228 -27.78 -9.90 -14.13
C GLY A 228 -29.10 -10.55 -13.72
N TRP A 229 -30.03 -9.75 -13.18
CA TRP A 229 -31.38 -10.23 -12.82
C TRP A 229 -32.15 -10.80 -14.02
N ARG A 230 -32.02 -10.20 -15.20
CA ARG A 230 -32.60 -10.71 -16.46
C ARG A 230 -32.24 -12.19 -16.68
N SER A 231 -30.95 -12.50 -16.65
CA SER A 231 -30.42 -13.84 -16.91
C SER A 231 -30.89 -14.85 -15.87
N VAL A 232 -30.94 -14.46 -14.59
CA VAL A 232 -31.42 -15.32 -13.50
C VAL A 232 -32.93 -15.58 -13.60
N ILE A 233 -33.73 -14.58 -13.97
CA ILE A 233 -35.18 -14.72 -14.15
C ILE A 233 -35.49 -15.62 -15.34
N ALA A 234 -34.79 -15.42 -16.46
CA ALA A 234 -34.93 -16.27 -17.63
C ALA A 234 -34.54 -17.72 -17.35
N ALA A 235 -33.41 -17.93 -16.66
CA ALA A 235 -33.01 -19.27 -16.23
C ALA A 235 -34.05 -19.91 -15.30
N ALA A 236 -34.57 -19.18 -14.31
CA ALA A 236 -35.58 -19.70 -13.40
C ALA A 236 -36.90 -20.06 -14.11
N LEU A 237 -37.39 -19.21 -15.02
CA LEU A 237 -38.58 -19.53 -15.83
C LEU A 237 -38.36 -20.72 -16.77
N ALA A 238 -37.16 -20.85 -17.33
CA ALA A 238 -36.78 -21.98 -18.17
C ALA A 238 -36.71 -23.30 -17.37
N ASP A 239 -36.27 -23.24 -16.12
CA ASP A 239 -36.23 -24.39 -15.22
C ASP A 239 -37.62 -24.80 -14.73
N ILE A 240 -38.49 -23.83 -14.43
CA ILE A 240 -39.91 -24.08 -14.11
C ILE A 240 -40.62 -24.75 -15.30
N GLY A 241 -40.23 -24.44 -16.54
CA GLY A 241 -40.66 -25.14 -17.75
C GLY A 241 -42.13 -24.90 -18.15
N ARG A 242 -42.85 -24.05 -17.41
CA ARG A 242 -44.24 -23.65 -17.69
C ARG A 242 -44.47 -22.19 -17.29
N PRO A 243 -45.55 -21.55 -17.78
CA PRO A 243 -45.95 -20.22 -17.31
C PRO A 243 -46.12 -20.21 -15.78
N ALA A 244 -45.61 -19.15 -15.14
CA ALA A 244 -45.53 -19.06 -13.69
C ALA A 244 -45.90 -17.65 -13.19
N ARG A 245 -46.47 -17.57 -11.99
CA ARG A 245 -46.75 -16.28 -11.34
C ARG A 245 -45.51 -15.75 -10.65
N VAL A 246 -45.44 -14.43 -10.46
CA VAL A 246 -44.31 -13.77 -9.78
C VAL A 246 -43.97 -14.38 -8.41
N PRO A 247 -44.94 -14.76 -7.54
CA PRO A 247 -44.61 -15.43 -6.27
C PRO A 247 -43.89 -16.78 -6.45
N GLU A 248 -44.21 -17.53 -7.50
CA GLU A 248 -43.58 -18.81 -7.82
C GLU A 248 -42.16 -18.61 -8.35
N ILE A 249 -41.97 -17.64 -9.25
CA ILE A 249 -40.64 -17.24 -9.75
C ILE A 249 -39.76 -16.75 -8.59
N ARG A 250 -40.32 -15.98 -7.66
CA ARG A 250 -39.62 -15.49 -6.46
C ARG A 250 -39.15 -16.63 -5.54
N ALA A 251 -39.96 -17.67 -5.41
CA ALA A 251 -39.63 -18.83 -4.58
C ALA A 251 -38.58 -19.75 -5.23
N HIS A 252 -38.23 -19.54 -6.50
CA HIS A 252 -37.25 -20.36 -7.20
C HIS A 252 -35.88 -20.27 -6.54
N ARG A 253 -35.18 -21.42 -6.41
CA ARG A 253 -33.89 -21.52 -5.69
C ARG A 253 -32.86 -20.50 -6.19
N TRP A 254 -32.72 -20.34 -7.50
CA TRP A 254 -31.74 -19.41 -8.10
C TRP A 254 -32.10 -17.94 -7.90
N VAL A 255 -33.40 -17.62 -7.90
CA VAL A 255 -33.90 -16.26 -7.63
C VAL A 255 -33.70 -15.91 -6.16
N HIS A 256 -33.97 -16.86 -5.27
CA HIS A 256 -33.72 -16.71 -3.84
C HIS A 256 -32.22 -16.55 -3.53
N ALA A 257 -31.36 -17.37 -4.16
CA ALA A 257 -29.91 -17.27 -4.04
C ALA A 257 -29.39 -15.91 -4.53
N LYS A 258 -29.88 -15.41 -5.67
CA LYS A 258 -29.55 -14.08 -6.20
C LYS A 258 -30.02 -12.94 -5.30
N ALA A 259 -31.19 -13.08 -4.68
CA ALA A 259 -31.69 -12.12 -3.71
C ALA A 259 -30.81 -12.03 -2.46
N LYS A 260 -30.40 -13.19 -1.93
CA LYS A 260 -29.48 -13.30 -0.80
C LYS A 260 -28.11 -12.68 -1.11
N GLN A 261 -27.58 -12.95 -2.31
CA GLN A 261 -26.32 -12.37 -2.81
C GLN A 261 -26.32 -10.83 -2.76
N ARG A 262 -27.46 -10.21 -3.09
CA ARG A 262 -27.64 -8.75 -3.17
C ARG A 262 -28.18 -8.13 -1.88
N GLY A 263 -28.32 -8.90 -0.81
CA GLY A 263 -28.88 -8.42 0.46
C GLY A 263 -30.30 -7.86 0.35
N ARG A 264 -31.11 -8.30 -0.63
CA ARG A 264 -32.43 -7.70 -0.88
C ARG A 264 -33.53 -8.31 0.01
N ALA A 265 -34.31 -7.43 0.64
CA ALA A 265 -35.52 -7.83 1.36
C ALA A 265 -36.59 -8.43 0.40
N PRO A 266 -37.45 -9.35 0.88
CA PRO A 266 -38.43 -10.07 0.03
C PRO A 266 -39.37 -9.18 -0.79
N ALA A 267 -39.73 -8.00 -0.26
CA ALA A 267 -40.57 -7.02 -0.95
C ALA A 267 -39.83 -6.36 -2.14
N GLY A 268 -38.55 -6.06 -1.99
CA GLY A 268 -37.71 -5.49 -3.05
C GLY A 268 -37.48 -6.46 -4.20
N VAL A 269 -37.38 -7.76 -3.92
CA VAL A 269 -37.26 -8.79 -4.97
C VAL A 269 -38.50 -8.81 -5.86
N GLN A 270 -39.70 -8.68 -5.29
CA GLN A 270 -40.93 -8.70 -6.08
C GLN A 270 -41.03 -7.53 -7.05
N ALA A 271 -40.68 -6.31 -6.62
CA ALA A 271 -40.63 -5.13 -7.50
C ALA A 271 -39.59 -5.31 -8.61
N THR A 272 -38.45 -5.93 -8.30
CA THR A 272 -37.38 -6.24 -9.26
C THR A 272 -37.86 -7.19 -10.34
N LEU A 273 -38.50 -8.30 -9.94
CA LEU A 273 -39.04 -9.28 -10.87
C LEU A 273 -40.04 -8.61 -11.81
N TRP A 274 -40.95 -7.78 -11.28
CA TRP A 274 -41.91 -7.05 -12.10
C TRP A 274 -41.24 -6.12 -13.11
N GLY A 275 -40.25 -5.33 -12.69
CA GLY A 275 -39.51 -4.43 -13.59
C GLY A 275 -38.87 -5.18 -14.76
N TYR A 276 -38.04 -6.18 -14.47
CA TYR A 276 -37.36 -6.96 -15.52
C TYR A 276 -38.31 -7.74 -16.42
N LEU A 277 -39.38 -8.34 -15.85
CA LEU A 277 -40.37 -9.07 -16.64
C LEU A 277 -41.10 -8.14 -17.62
N GLN A 278 -41.48 -6.95 -17.17
CA GLN A 278 -42.18 -5.98 -18.03
C GLN A 278 -41.24 -5.29 -19.02
N GLU A 279 -40.05 -4.84 -18.59
CA GLU A 279 -39.10 -4.13 -19.47
C GLU A 279 -38.59 -5.01 -20.62
N HIS A 280 -38.37 -6.31 -20.37
CA HIS A 280 -37.90 -7.27 -21.37
C HIS A 280 -39.04 -8.04 -22.06
N THR A 281 -40.21 -7.43 -22.19
CA THR A 281 -41.33 -7.96 -22.96
C THR A 281 -41.35 -7.35 -24.37
N PRO A 282 -41.61 -8.13 -25.45
CA PRO A 282 -41.73 -7.59 -26.80
C PRO A 282 -42.78 -6.47 -26.90
N GLU A 283 -42.52 -5.46 -27.74
CA GLU A 283 -43.48 -4.37 -28.02
C GLU A 283 -44.81 -4.88 -28.62
N THR A 284 -44.81 -6.07 -29.21
CA THR A 284 -46.00 -6.74 -29.75
C THR A 284 -46.89 -7.38 -28.69
N SER A 285 -46.48 -7.39 -27.41
CA SER A 285 -47.27 -7.96 -26.32
C SER A 285 -48.57 -7.19 -26.10
N LYS A 286 -49.69 -7.92 -26.02
CA LYS A 286 -51.03 -7.34 -25.83
C LYS A 286 -51.42 -7.13 -24.36
N THR A 287 -50.64 -7.68 -23.44
CA THR A 287 -51.00 -7.84 -22.02
C THR A 287 -50.12 -7.03 -21.08
N VAL A 288 -48.96 -6.56 -21.54
CA VAL A 288 -48.08 -5.69 -20.77
C VAL A 288 -48.11 -4.30 -21.38
N ASN A 289 -48.56 -3.30 -20.63
CA ASN A 289 -48.83 -1.95 -21.12
C ASN A 289 -47.96 -0.90 -20.41
N ILE A 290 -46.63 -1.05 -20.50
CA ILE A 290 -45.66 -0.02 -20.12
C ILE A 290 -44.96 0.52 -21.38
N SER A 291 -44.60 1.81 -21.38
CA SER A 291 -43.98 2.47 -22.53
C SER A 291 -42.47 2.20 -22.66
N ILE A 292 -41.79 1.89 -21.56
CA ILE A 292 -40.34 1.67 -21.54
C ILE A 292 -40.05 0.17 -21.68
N ARG A 293 -39.54 -0.26 -22.84
CA ARG A 293 -39.05 -1.62 -23.10
C ARG A 293 -37.59 -1.62 -23.51
N ARG A 294 -36.91 -2.73 -23.23
CA ARG A 294 -35.50 -2.90 -23.53
C ARG A 294 -35.23 -4.30 -24.08
N PRO A 295 -34.55 -4.42 -25.23
CA PRO A 295 -34.03 -5.71 -25.66
C PRO A 295 -32.96 -6.22 -24.68
N PRO A 296 -32.67 -7.53 -24.66
CA PRO A 296 -33.35 -8.59 -25.40
C PRO A 296 -34.74 -8.87 -24.82
N TYR A 297 -35.69 -9.24 -25.68
CA TYR A 297 -37.07 -9.51 -25.28
C TYR A 297 -37.22 -10.99 -24.95
N LEU A 298 -37.41 -11.31 -23.67
CA LEU A 298 -37.38 -12.70 -23.21
C LEU A 298 -38.71 -13.17 -22.66
N PHE A 299 -39.52 -12.23 -22.15
CA PHE A 299 -40.69 -12.55 -21.35
C PHE A 299 -41.97 -12.12 -22.05
N ASP A 300 -43.06 -12.83 -21.79
CA ASP A 300 -44.39 -12.35 -22.13
C ASP A 300 -45.39 -12.77 -21.03
N LYS A 301 -46.48 -12.02 -20.93
CA LYS A 301 -47.50 -12.24 -19.91
C LYS A 301 -48.78 -12.77 -20.58
N ARG A 302 -49.33 -13.86 -20.05
CA ARG A 302 -50.63 -14.37 -20.49
C ARG A 302 -51.78 -13.54 -19.92
N GLU A 303 -52.95 -13.62 -20.54
CA GLU A 303 -54.19 -13.01 -20.01
C GLU A 303 -54.53 -13.52 -18.60
N SER A 304 -54.13 -14.76 -18.27
CA SER A 304 -54.26 -15.36 -16.93
C SER A 304 -53.37 -14.71 -15.85
N GLY A 305 -52.44 -13.83 -16.25
CA GLY A 305 -51.50 -13.16 -15.37
C GLY A 305 -50.17 -13.89 -15.19
N ASP A 306 -49.99 -15.05 -15.81
CA ASP A 306 -48.78 -15.87 -15.70
C ASP A 306 -47.71 -15.42 -16.71
N TRP A 307 -46.45 -15.47 -16.30
CA TRP A 307 -45.30 -15.07 -17.10
C TRP A 307 -44.65 -16.28 -17.74
N GLN A 308 -44.20 -16.13 -18.99
CA GLN A 308 -43.54 -17.19 -19.76
C GLN A 308 -42.36 -16.64 -20.55
N LEU A 309 -41.46 -17.54 -20.96
CA LEU A 309 -40.45 -17.22 -21.96
C LEU A 309 -41.06 -17.25 -23.36
N ILE A 310 -40.62 -16.36 -24.24
CA ILE A 310 -41.02 -16.36 -25.64
C ILE A 310 -40.39 -17.53 -26.41
N LEU A 311 -40.96 -17.88 -27.55
CA LEU A 311 -40.37 -18.87 -28.45
C LEU A 311 -39.02 -18.34 -29.00
N GLY A 312 -37.98 -19.16 -28.97
CA GLY A 312 -36.65 -18.77 -29.45
C GLY A 312 -35.86 -17.87 -28.50
N TRP A 313 -36.29 -17.70 -27.24
CA TRP A 313 -35.57 -16.87 -26.25
C TRP A 313 -34.07 -17.23 -26.10
N GLN A 314 -33.71 -18.51 -26.32
CA GLN A 314 -32.33 -18.99 -26.24
C GLN A 314 -31.43 -18.42 -27.35
N GLU A 315 -32.01 -18.09 -28.50
CA GLU A 315 -31.31 -17.45 -29.62
C GLU A 315 -31.24 -15.93 -29.44
N GLN A 316 -32.17 -15.36 -28.66
CA GLN A 316 -32.24 -13.92 -28.39
C GLN A 316 -31.32 -13.46 -27.25
N ASP A 317 -30.99 -14.34 -26.30
CA ASP A 317 -30.05 -14.02 -25.20
C ASP A 317 -29.23 -15.26 -24.82
N ASP A 318 -28.10 -15.43 -25.49
CA ASP A 318 -27.18 -16.54 -25.26
C ASP A 318 -26.64 -16.54 -23.82
N GLU A 319 -26.49 -15.37 -23.19
CA GLU A 319 -26.08 -15.25 -21.80
C GLU A 319 -27.06 -15.95 -20.84
N SER A 320 -28.36 -15.66 -21.00
CA SER A 320 -29.43 -16.33 -20.24
C SER A 320 -29.48 -17.83 -20.51
N ALA A 321 -29.30 -18.22 -21.78
CA ALA A 321 -29.33 -19.62 -22.19
C ALA A 321 -28.15 -20.42 -21.61
N GLN A 322 -26.94 -19.85 -21.65
CA GLN A 322 -25.74 -20.44 -21.08
C GLN A 322 -25.84 -20.55 -19.56
N LEU A 323 -26.35 -19.52 -18.89
CA LEU A 323 -26.60 -19.56 -17.45
C LEU A 323 -27.58 -20.67 -17.08
N TRP A 324 -28.72 -20.76 -17.77
CA TRP A 324 -29.69 -21.84 -17.55
C TRP A 324 -29.07 -23.23 -17.70
N ARG A 325 -28.31 -23.47 -18.78
CA ARG A 325 -27.62 -24.75 -19.00
C ARG A 325 -26.62 -25.05 -17.88
N THR A 326 -25.89 -24.03 -17.41
CA THR A 326 -24.88 -24.15 -16.35
C THR A 326 -25.52 -24.48 -15.01
N LEU A 327 -26.57 -23.73 -14.63
CA LEU A 327 -27.32 -23.97 -13.39
C LEU A 327 -28.03 -25.32 -13.39
N LYS A 328 -28.57 -25.75 -14.55
CA LYS A 328 -29.21 -27.05 -14.72
C LYS A 328 -28.23 -28.22 -14.70
N ALA A 329 -27.03 -28.04 -15.25
CA ALA A 329 -25.96 -29.04 -15.18
C ALA A 329 -25.39 -29.19 -13.77
N GLY A 330 -25.55 -28.17 -12.92
CA GLY A 330 -24.98 -28.14 -11.57
C GLY A 330 -23.46 -27.92 -11.60
N PRO A 331 -22.81 -27.90 -10.42
CA PRO A 331 -21.36 -27.84 -10.36
C PRO A 331 -20.81 -29.09 -11.07
N LYS A 332 -20.06 -28.89 -12.16
CA LYS A 332 -19.18 -29.95 -12.66
C LYS A 332 -18.29 -30.34 -11.48
N ALA A 333 -18.13 -31.64 -11.20
CA ALA A 333 -17.14 -32.11 -10.23
C ALA A 333 -15.84 -31.35 -10.52
N ALA A 334 -15.46 -30.45 -9.61
CA ALA A 334 -14.45 -29.45 -9.93
C ALA A 334 -13.18 -30.21 -10.28
N THR A 335 -12.65 -29.99 -11.48
CA THR A 335 -11.31 -30.46 -11.83
C THR A 335 -10.24 -29.50 -11.30
N GLU A 336 -10.64 -28.31 -10.85
CA GLU A 336 -9.76 -27.23 -10.42
C GLU A 336 -9.91 -26.95 -8.93
N ALA A 337 -8.78 -26.58 -8.31
CA ALA A 337 -8.73 -26.28 -6.89
C ALA A 337 -9.42 -24.94 -6.61
N ILE A 338 -10.11 -24.84 -5.47
CA ILE A 338 -10.77 -23.59 -5.07
C ILE A 338 -9.77 -22.74 -4.29
N HIS A 339 -9.42 -21.58 -4.83
CA HIS A 339 -8.48 -20.65 -4.19
C HIS A 339 -9.23 -19.63 -3.33
N ARG A 340 -9.10 -19.77 -2.01
CA ARG A 340 -9.61 -18.81 -1.00
C ARG A 340 -8.63 -17.66 -0.76
N TYR A 341 -7.89 -17.26 -1.78
CA TYR A 341 -6.95 -16.16 -1.69
C TYR A 341 -6.89 -15.31 -2.95
N LYS A 342 -6.44 -14.07 -2.81
CA LYS A 342 -6.05 -13.21 -3.93
C LYS A 342 -4.60 -12.79 -3.78
N VAL A 343 -3.93 -12.58 -4.92
CA VAL A 343 -2.56 -12.06 -4.98
C VAL A 343 -2.55 -10.72 -5.71
N VAL A 344 -1.84 -9.76 -5.13
CA VAL A 344 -1.54 -8.45 -5.73
C VAL A 344 -0.04 -8.18 -5.58
N THR A 345 0.49 -7.38 -6.51
CA THR A 345 1.85 -6.86 -6.44
C THR A 345 1.75 -5.35 -6.48
N PHE A 346 2.30 -4.68 -5.47
CA PHE A 346 2.27 -3.23 -5.41
C PHE A 346 3.36 -2.63 -6.30
N HIS A 347 3.03 -1.51 -6.93
CA HIS A 347 3.93 -0.74 -7.78
C HIS A 347 3.60 0.76 -7.64
N PRO A 348 4.49 1.68 -8.07
CA PRO A 348 4.31 3.11 -7.80
C PRO A 348 2.99 3.70 -8.30
N SER A 349 2.44 3.17 -9.41
CA SER A 349 1.15 3.58 -9.97
C SER A 349 -0.07 2.83 -9.42
N PHE A 350 0.08 1.96 -8.43
CA PHE A 350 -1.02 1.17 -7.88
C PHE A 350 -1.86 2.05 -6.96
N THR A 351 -3.18 2.12 -7.18
CA THR A 351 -4.05 3.09 -6.47
C THR A 351 -5.19 2.42 -5.70
N TYR A 352 -5.93 3.23 -4.95
CA TYR A 352 -7.16 2.82 -4.26
C TYR A 352 -8.18 2.21 -5.24
N GLU A 353 -8.28 2.78 -6.44
CA GLU A 353 -9.19 2.36 -7.49
C GLU A 353 -8.91 0.95 -8.02
N ASP A 354 -7.65 0.51 -7.97
CA ASP A 354 -7.25 -0.87 -8.31
C ASP A 354 -7.48 -1.85 -7.17
N PHE A 355 -7.32 -1.37 -5.94
CA PHE A 355 -7.29 -2.21 -4.75
C PHE A 355 -8.68 -2.44 -4.15
N VAL A 356 -9.44 -1.36 -4.00
CA VAL A 356 -10.72 -1.35 -3.29
C VAL A 356 -11.88 -1.27 -4.27
N ARG A 357 -11.98 -0.17 -5.03
CA ARG A 357 -13.10 0.09 -5.95
C ARG A 357 -12.80 1.32 -6.80
N GLY A 358 -13.10 1.26 -8.09
CA GLY A 358 -12.83 2.37 -9.01
C GLY A 358 -13.72 2.38 -10.23
N ILE A 359 -13.85 3.55 -10.87
CA ILE A 359 -14.62 3.70 -12.12
C ILE A 359 -13.77 3.18 -13.28
N ARG A 360 -14.31 2.25 -14.06
CA ARG A 360 -13.65 1.66 -15.23
C ARG A 360 -14.57 1.72 -16.46
N PRO A 361 -13.98 1.96 -17.65
CA PRO A 361 -14.72 1.81 -18.91
C PRO A 361 -15.00 0.33 -19.17
N VAL A 362 -16.27 -0.01 -19.36
CA VAL A 362 -16.75 -1.34 -19.74
C VAL A 362 -17.39 -1.23 -21.11
N ARG A 363 -16.96 -2.07 -22.05
CA ARG A 363 -17.57 -2.16 -23.38
C ARG A 363 -18.89 -2.89 -23.27
N THR A 364 -19.98 -2.27 -23.72
CA THR A 364 -21.26 -2.97 -23.90
C THR A 364 -21.22 -3.73 -25.22
N ALA A 365 -21.65 -5.00 -25.18
CA ALA A 365 -21.58 -5.92 -26.32
C ALA A 365 -22.47 -5.50 -27.51
N GLU A 366 -23.44 -4.61 -27.30
CA GLU A 366 -24.49 -4.31 -28.28
C GLU A 366 -24.14 -3.15 -29.24
N ASP A 367 -23.38 -2.12 -28.82
CA ASP A 367 -23.20 -0.88 -29.63
C ASP A 367 -21.75 -0.38 -29.75
N GLY A 368 -20.77 -1.07 -29.15
CA GLY A 368 -19.38 -0.57 -29.09
C GLY A 368 -19.21 0.73 -28.28
N THR A 369 -20.27 1.21 -27.63
CA THR A 369 -20.24 2.35 -26.71
C THR A 369 -19.53 1.98 -25.41
N THR A 370 -18.73 2.91 -24.89
CA THR A 370 -18.00 2.72 -23.64
C THR A 370 -18.83 3.30 -22.50
N GLN A 371 -19.26 2.46 -21.57
CA GLN A 371 -19.95 2.89 -20.35
C GLN A 371 -18.97 2.88 -19.17
N PHE A 372 -19.02 3.89 -18.32
CA PHE A 372 -18.26 3.89 -17.07
C PHE A 372 -19.05 3.18 -15.99
N ARG A 373 -18.45 2.20 -15.31
CA ARG A 373 -19.04 1.48 -14.17
C ARG A 373 -18.08 1.47 -13.00
N LEU A 374 -18.62 1.50 -11.78
CA LEU A 374 -17.82 1.12 -10.60
C LEU A 374 -17.50 -0.37 -10.68
N VAL A 375 -16.23 -0.69 -10.50
CA VAL A 375 -15.69 -2.04 -10.48
C VAL A 375 -14.97 -2.25 -9.15
N ASP A 376 -15.30 -3.34 -8.48
CA ASP A 376 -14.69 -3.72 -7.20
C ASP A 376 -13.26 -4.22 -7.43
N GLY A 377 -12.33 -3.70 -6.64
CA GLY A 377 -10.93 -4.12 -6.59
C GLY A 377 -10.73 -5.41 -5.80
N LYS A 378 -9.53 -5.97 -5.89
CA LYS A 378 -9.21 -7.30 -5.33
C LYS A 378 -9.39 -7.40 -3.81
N PHE A 379 -9.15 -6.31 -3.07
CA PHE A 379 -9.33 -6.28 -1.62
C PHE A 379 -10.81 -6.35 -1.24
N LYS A 380 -11.65 -5.59 -1.94
CA LYS A 380 -13.10 -5.64 -1.70
C LYS A 380 -13.67 -7.01 -2.07
N GLN A 381 -13.30 -7.54 -3.23
CA GLN A 381 -13.72 -8.88 -3.68
C GLN A 381 -13.41 -9.95 -2.64
N ILE A 382 -12.17 -10.02 -2.13
CA ILE A 382 -11.80 -11.05 -1.15
C ILE A 382 -12.49 -10.86 0.21
N CYS A 383 -12.79 -9.61 0.60
CA CYS A 383 -13.60 -9.35 1.79
C CYS A 383 -15.04 -9.84 1.62
N ASP A 384 -15.65 -9.61 0.46
CA ASP A 384 -17.00 -10.10 0.17
C ASP A 384 -17.06 -11.62 0.12
N ASP A 385 -16.08 -12.27 -0.53
CA ASP A 385 -15.94 -13.74 -0.56
C ASP A 385 -15.85 -14.32 0.86
N ALA A 386 -15.07 -13.68 1.74
CA ALA A 386 -14.86 -14.10 3.11
C ALA A 386 -16.08 -13.85 4.01
N HIS A 387 -16.82 -12.75 3.82
CA HIS A 387 -18.09 -12.49 4.50
C HIS A 387 -19.17 -13.50 4.10
N ALA A 388 -19.20 -13.91 2.84
CA ALA A 388 -20.14 -14.93 2.36
C ALA A 388 -19.88 -16.30 2.99
N ASN A 389 -18.64 -16.56 3.43
CA ASN A 389 -18.16 -17.86 3.91
C ASN A 389 -17.44 -17.74 5.27
N PRO A 390 -18.13 -17.34 6.35
CA PRO A 390 -17.49 -17.04 7.64
C PRO A 390 -16.83 -18.26 8.31
N GLY A 391 -17.20 -19.48 7.91
CA GLY A 391 -16.61 -20.73 8.41
C GLY A 391 -15.28 -21.13 7.76
N LYS A 392 -14.80 -20.39 6.75
CA LYS A 392 -13.54 -20.67 6.06
C LYS A 392 -12.58 -19.48 6.16
N ARG A 393 -11.28 -19.76 6.22
CA ARG A 393 -10.22 -18.74 6.17
C ARG A 393 -10.08 -18.16 4.75
N TYR A 394 -9.70 -16.91 4.62
CA TYR A 394 -9.33 -16.33 3.33
C TYR A 394 -7.99 -15.61 3.48
N ALA A 395 -7.27 -15.40 2.39
CA ALA A 395 -6.01 -14.64 2.43
C ALA A 395 -5.89 -13.61 1.31
N LEU A 396 -5.29 -12.46 1.64
CA LEU A 396 -4.75 -11.52 0.67
C LEU A 396 -3.23 -11.55 0.76
N PHE A 397 -2.58 -11.87 -0.35
CA PHE A 397 -1.13 -11.81 -0.50
C PHE A 397 -0.74 -10.54 -1.27
N ILE A 398 0.09 -9.69 -0.66
CA ILE A 398 0.57 -8.43 -1.21
C ILE A 398 2.09 -8.52 -1.40
N ASP A 399 2.52 -8.78 -2.62
CA ASP A 399 3.93 -8.77 -2.96
C ASP A 399 4.43 -7.32 -3.11
N GLU A 400 5.67 -7.07 -2.68
CA GLU A 400 6.33 -5.76 -2.84
C GLU A 400 5.55 -4.60 -2.18
N ILE A 401 5.02 -4.84 -0.97
CA ILE A 401 4.05 -3.95 -0.31
C ILE A 401 4.57 -2.51 -0.14
N ASN A 402 5.87 -2.32 0.02
CA ASN A 402 6.46 -0.98 0.15
C ASN A 402 6.40 -0.19 -1.17
N ARG A 403 6.36 -0.83 -2.35
CA ARG A 403 6.49 -0.17 -3.67
C ARG A 403 5.33 0.74 -4.08
N ALA A 404 4.25 0.77 -3.31
CA ALA A 404 3.15 1.71 -3.49
C ALA A 404 2.99 2.59 -2.25
N ASN A 405 2.29 3.73 -2.38
CA ASN A 405 1.87 4.50 -1.23
C ASN A 405 0.72 3.76 -0.51
N ILE A 406 1.07 2.92 0.45
CA ILE A 406 0.12 2.03 1.14
C ILE A 406 -1.02 2.82 1.79
N ALA A 407 -0.74 3.97 2.41
CA ALA A 407 -1.76 4.82 3.01
C ALA A 407 -2.79 5.30 1.96
N LYS A 408 -2.33 5.66 0.76
CA LYS A 408 -3.21 6.03 -0.35
C LYS A 408 -3.96 4.82 -0.93
N VAL A 409 -3.32 3.66 -1.01
CA VAL A 409 -3.93 2.43 -1.56
C VAL A 409 -5.05 1.90 -0.66
N PHE A 410 -4.82 1.89 0.66
CA PHE A 410 -5.84 1.46 1.62
C PHE A 410 -6.86 2.57 1.95
N GLY A 411 -6.48 3.85 1.81
CA GLY A 411 -7.31 4.98 2.20
C GLY A 411 -7.76 4.85 3.66
N ASP A 412 -9.04 5.05 3.91
CA ASP A 412 -9.63 4.97 5.26
C ASP A 412 -9.72 3.53 5.79
N LEU A 413 -9.58 2.53 4.90
CA LEU A 413 -9.68 1.11 5.27
C LEU A 413 -8.46 0.61 6.04
N ILE A 414 -7.38 1.38 6.09
CA ILE A 414 -6.19 1.05 6.85
C ILE A 414 -6.50 0.81 8.33
N THR A 415 -7.52 1.46 8.88
CA THR A 415 -7.94 1.23 10.28
C THR A 415 -8.73 -0.08 10.44
N LEU A 416 -9.47 -0.50 9.41
CA LEU A 416 -10.34 -1.67 9.48
C LEU A 416 -9.58 -3.01 9.42
N ILE A 417 -8.32 -3.01 8.97
CA ILE A 417 -7.50 -4.24 8.94
C ILE A 417 -7.04 -4.67 10.34
N GLU A 418 -7.11 -3.78 11.34
CA GLU A 418 -6.75 -4.09 12.72
C GLU A 418 -7.61 -5.25 13.26
N PRO A 419 -7.01 -6.29 13.90
CA PRO A 419 -7.75 -7.48 14.31
C PRO A 419 -9.03 -7.23 15.12
N ASP A 420 -9.03 -6.23 15.99
CA ASP A 420 -10.16 -5.83 16.84
C ASP A 420 -11.19 -4.93 16.13
N LYS A 421 -10.85 -4.36 14.97
CA LYS A 421 -11.73 -3.49 14.17
C LYS A 421 -12.44 -4.22 13.04
N ARG A 422 -12.16 -5.51 12.85
CA ARG A 422 -12.74 -6.31 11.76
C ARG A 422 -14.21 -6.64 12.01
N ALA A 423 -15.01 -6.43 10.98
CA ALA A 423 -16.45 -6.48 11.00
C ALA A 423 -17.00 -7.91 11.05
N VAL A 424 -18.07 -8.08 11.83
CA VAL A 424 -18.96 -9.24 11.82
C VAL A 424 -20.37 -8.75 11.55
N PHE A 425 -21.02 -9.33 10.54
CA PHE A 425 -22.40 -9.00 10.19
C PHE A 425 -23.34 -10.16 10.53
N ASP A 426 -24.58 -9.84 10.92
CA ASP A 426 -25.63 -10.85 11.08
C ASP A 426 -26.22 -11.27 9.73
N ALA A 427 -27.15 -12.24 9.75
CA ALA A 427 -27.82 -12.73 8.55
C ALA A 427 -28.70 -11.66 7.86
N GLN A 428 -28.99 -10.56 8.54
CA GLN A 428 -29.75 -9.41 8.03
C GLN A 428 -28.82 -8.30 7.51
N GLY A 429 -27.49 -8.50 7.54
CA GLY A 429 -26.50 -7.55 7.07
C GLY A 429 -26.19 -6.40 8.04
N ARG A 430 -26.62 -6.50 9.30
CA ARG A 430 -26.35 -5.50 10.33
C ARG A 430 -25.02 -5.78 11.01
N LEU A 431 -24.26 -4.73 11.31
CA LEU A 431 -22.98 -4.84 12.01
C LEU A 431 -23.24 -5.28 13.46
N VAL A 432 -22.63 -6.39 13.86
CA VAL A 432 -22.71 -6.96 15.21
C VAL A 432 -21.44 -6.68 16.01
N GLU A 433 -20.30 -6.62 15.34
CA GLU A 433 -18.99 -6.40 15.95
C GLU A 433 -18.03 -5.73 14.97
N GLY A 434 -17.05 -4.99 15.48
CA GLY A 434 -16.02 -4.32 14.68
C GLY A 434 -16.45 -2.97 14.14
N LEU A 435 -15.82 -2.53 13.05
CA LEU A 435 -16.08 -1.26 12.37
C LEU A 435 -16.42 -1.49 10.90
N ALA A 436 -17.30 -0.63 10.36
CA ALA A 436 -17.63 -0.59 8.94
C ALA A 436 -17.75 0.87 8.47
N VAL A 437 -17.52 1.10 7.19
CA VAL A 437 -17.54 2.43 6.55
C VAL A 437 -18.36 2.37 5.26
N HIS A 438 -18.86 3.50 4.81
CA HIS A 438 -19.46 3.64 3.48
C HIS A 438 -18.37 3.91 2.45
N LEU A 439 -18.33 3.15 1.36
CA LEU A 439 -17.38 3.39 0.28
C LEU A 439 -17.89 4.52 -0.63
N PRO A 440 -16.98 5.32 -1.22
CA PRO A 440 -17.37 6.35 -2.19
C PRO A 440 -18.14 5.77 -3.38
N GLY A 441 -19.16 6.49 -3.85
CA GLY A 441 -20.00 6.10 -4.99
C GLY A 441 -21.19 5.19 -4.63
N GLU A 442 -21.44 4.94 -3.34
CA GLU A 442 -22.63 4.23 -2.85
C GLU A 442 -23.92 5.09 -2.90
N GLU A 443 -23.79 6.42 -3.07
CA GLU A 443 -24.93 7.35 -3.01
C GLU A 443 -25.78 7.40 -4.30
N GLU A 444 -25.22 6.99 -5.45
CA GLU A 444 -25.87 7.16 -6.77
C GLU A 444 -26.56 5.90 -7.30
N ALA A 445 -26.25 4.72 -6.74
CA ALA A 445 -27.00 3.51 -7.02
C ALA A 445 -28.11 3.38 -5.97
N ASP A 446 -29.35 3.24 -6.44
CA ASP A 446 -30.63 3.05 -5.73
C ASP A 446 -30.64 1.91 -4.68
N SER A 447 -29.68 1.91 -3.74
CA SER A 447 -29.17 0.70 -3.10
C SER A 447 -28.95 0.87 -1.60
N ALA A 448 -29.72 0.08 -0.87
CA ALA A 448 -29.41 -0.39 0.47
C ALA A 448 -28.18 -1.33 0.44
N GLU A 449 -27.04 -0.89 -0.08
CA GLU A 449 -25.77 -1.62 0.08
C GLU A 449 -25.32 -1.52 1.54
N ARG A 450 -24.93 -2.68 2.11
CA ARG A 450 -24.41 -2.74 3.47
C ARG A 450 -23.08 -1.97 3.56
N PRO A 451 -22.75 -1.34 4.70
CA PRO A 451 -21.46 -0.72 4.88
C PRO A 451 -20.32 -1.74 4.75
N PHE A 452 -19.19 -1.31 4.22
CA PHE A 452 -18.00 -2.14 4.02
C PHE A 452 -17.20 -2.29 5.31
N GLY A 453 -16.85 -3.52 5.67
CA GLY A 453 -15.96 -3.83 6.78
C GLY A 453 -15.05 -5.01 6.45
N VAL A 454 -13.85 -5.04 7.00
CA VAL A 454 -12.89 -6.14 6.77
C VAL A 454 -13.27 -7.34 7.63
N PRO A 455 -13.42 -8.55 7.09
CA PRO A 455 -13.92 -9.69 7.86
C PRO A 455 -12.86 -10.31 8.78
N LYS A 456 -13.31 -10.96 9.86
CA LYS A 456 -12.44 -11.61 10.84
C LYS A 456 -11.72 -12.86 10.36
N ASN A 457 -12.20 -13.50 9.30
CA ASN A 457 -11.62 -14.71 8.71
C ASN A 457 -10.62 -14.41 7.56
N LEU A 458 -10.22 -13.15 7.34
CA LEU A 458 -9.24 -12.76 6.32
C LEU A 458 -7.82 -12.64 6.90
N ASP A 459 -6.84 -13.31 6.34
CA ASP A 459 -5.43 -13.09 6.65
C ASP A 459 -4.80 -12.18 5.60
N ILE A 460 -3.88 -11.31 5.99
CA ILE A 460 -3.17 -10.40 5.08
C ILE A 460 -1.67 -10.64 5.24
N TYR A 461 -1.04 -11.11 4.17
CA TYR A 461 0.40 -11.35 4.11
C TYR A 461 1.05 -10.39 3.13
N GLY A 462 2.11 -9.72 3.55
CA GLY A 462 2.91 -8.83 2.73
C GLY A 462 4.36 -9.31 2.58
N THR A 463 5.02 -8.98 1.48
CA THR A 463 6.48 -9.06 1.36
C THR A 463 7.08 -7.68 1.14
N MET A 464 8.28 -7.47 1.69
CA MET A 464 9.01 -6.21 1.55
C MET A 464 10.51 -6.48 1.33
N ASN A 465 11.08 -5.86 0.30
CA ASN A 465 12.54 -5.76 0.17
C ASN A 465 13.04 -4.57 0.97
N THR A 466 14.04 -4.78 1.83
CA THR A 466 14.59 -3.70 2.68
C THR A 466 15.67 -2.86 2.01
N ALA A 467 16.35 -3.39 0.99
CA ALA A 467 17.35 -2.66 0.21
C ALA A 467 16.76 -1.50 -0.63
N ASP A 468 15.46 -1.55 -0.93
CA ASP A 468 14.76 -0.56 -1.77
C ASP A 468 14.54 0.76 -1.00
N ARG A 469 15.61 1.55 -0.84
CA ARG A 469 15.58 2.87 -0.15
C ARG A 469 14.85 3.97 -0.92
N SER A 470 14.56 3.77 -2.20
CA SER A 470 13.85 4.73 -3.08
C SER A 470 12.32 4.74 -2.89
N ILE A 471 11.84 3.97 -1.92
CA ILE A 471 10.45 3.59 -1.76
C ILE A 471 9.98 4.05 -0.38
N ALA A 472 8.73 4.53 -0.29
CA ALA A 472 8.20 5.19 0.91
C ALA A 472 8.49 4.36 2.18
N LEU A 473 9.18 4.96 3.15
CA LEU A 473 9.34 4.38 4.48
C LEU A 473 7.96 3.95 4.99
N LEU A 474 7.82 2.68 5.39
CA LEU A 474 6.55 2.18 5.88
C LEU A 474 6.10 3.06 7.05
N ASP A 475 4.91 3.65 6.90
CA ASP A 475 4.30 4.53 7.89
C ASP A 475 4.23 3.82 9.25
N VAL A 476 4.46 4.55 10.35
CA VAL A 476 4.25 4.08 11.74
C VAL A 476 2.83 3.53 11.90
N ALA A 477 1.87 4.12 11.18
CA ALA A 477 0.51 3.63 11.06
C ALA A 477 0.45 2.17 10.59
N LEU A 478 1.29 1.72 9.66
CA LEU A 478 1.28 0.32 9.22
C LEU A 478 2.03 -0.58 10.19
N ARG A 479 3.09 -0.06 10.82
CA ARG A 479 3.87 -0.81 11.81
C ARG A 479 3.04 -1.30 12.99
N ARG A 480 2.04 -0.53 13.42
CA ARG A 480 1.13 -0.95 14.50
C ARG A 480 0.07 -1.98 14.07
N ARG A 481 -0.14 -2.16 12.76
CA ARG A 481 -1.25 -2.95 12.17
C ARG A 481 -0.80 -4.29 11.58
N PHE A 482 0.50 -4.42 11.35
CA PHE A 482 1.15 -5.63 10.85
C PHE A 482 2.19 -6.12 11.86
N GLN A 483 2.32 -7.43 11.95
CA GLN A 483 3.49 -8.08 12.53
C GLN A 483 4.60 -8.09 11.47
N PHE A 484 5.85 -8.05 11.90
CA PHE A 484 7.02 -8.02 11.01
C PHE A 484 7.93 -9.20 11.32
N GLU A 485 8.19 -10.01 10.31
CA GLU A 485 9.09 -11.17 10.41
C GLU A 485 10.26 -10.97 9.44
N GLU A 486 11.47 -10.90 10.00
CA GLU A 486 12.68 -10.79 9.20
C GLU A 486 13.06 -12.15 8.60
N ARG A 487 13.37 -12.15 7.31
CA ARG A 487 13.97 -13.27 6.58
C ARG A 487 15.31 -12.82 6.03
N GLY A 488 16.35 -13.06 6.83
CA GLY A 488 17.74 -12.85 6.45
C GLY A 488 18.25 -13.92 5.48
N PRO A 489 19.48 -13.76 4.97
CA PRO A 489 20.16 -14.79 4.21
C PRO A 489 20.34 -16.06 5.05
N ASP A 490 19.88 -17.18 4.52
CA ASP A 490 20.11 -18.52 5.08
C ASP A 490 21.27 -19.20 4.33
N TYR A 491 22.44 -19.29 4.97
CA TYR A 491 23.64 -19.88 4.38
C TYR A 491 23.65 -21.40 4.41
N GLU A 492 22.88 -22.02 5.30
CA GLU A 492 22.83 -23.48 5.46
C GLU A 492 22.13 -24.14 4.27
N THR A 493 21.17 -23.44 3.66
CA THR A 493 20.55 -23.86 2.39
C THR A 493 21.54 -23.98 1.22
N LEU A 494 22.74 -23.39 1.34
CA LEU A 494 23.84 -23.47 0.38
C LEU A 494 24.92 -24.48 0.82
N SER A 495 24.50 -25.66 1.31
CA SER A 495 25.41 -26.72 1.76
C SER A 495 26.21 -27.39 0.62
N THR A 496 25.89 -27.09 -0.63
CA THR A 496 26.56 -27.65 -1.81
C THR A 496 27.98 -27.12 -1.95
N VAL A 497 28.94 -28.05 -2.13
CA VAL A 497 30.32 -27.73 -2.49
C VAL A 497 30.49 -27.92 -3.99
N VAL A 498 30.83 -26.84 -4.70
CA VAL A 498 31.01 -26.85 -6.15
C VAL A 498 32.50 -26.78 -6.46
N GLU A 499 33.10 -27.90 -6.88
CA GLU A 499 34.53 -27.96 -7.23
C GLU A 499 35.46 -27.40 -6.13
N GLY A 500 35.09 -27.66 -4.86
CA GLY A 500 35.80 -27.18 -3.67
C GLY A 500 35.34 -25.80 -3.16
N VAL A 501 34.48 -25.09 -3.87
CA VAL A 501 33.91 -23.80 -3.43
C VAL A 501 32.71 -24.05 -2.51
N GLN A 502 32.80 -23.60 -1.25
CA GLN A 502 31.71 -23.65 -0.28
C GLN A 502 30.80 -22.42 -0.44
N LEU A 503 29.65 -22.60 -1.09
CA LEU A 503 28.78 -21.47 -1.47
C LEU A 503 28.20 -20.73 -0.26
N GLY A 504 27.86 -21.43 0.82
CA GLY A 504 27.40 -20.82 2.07
C GLY A 504 28.45 -19.87 2.67
N GLN A 505 29.70 -20.31 2.82
CA GLN A 505 30.79 -19.48 3.36
C GLN A 505 31.15 -18.32 2.43
N LEU A 506 31.14 -18.55 1.11
CA LEU A 506 31.35 -17.53 0.11
C LEU A 506 30.32 -16.39 0.23
N LEU A 507 29.03 -16.73 0.30
CA LEU A 507 27.97 -15.74 0.43
C LEU A 507 28.01 -15.04 1.79
N GLN A 508 28.28 -15.78 2.86
CA GLN A 508 28.41 -15.23 4.20
C GLN A 508 29.51 -14.16 4.24
N ARG A 509 30.71 -14.45 3.72
CA ARG A 509 31.81 -13.47 3.71
C ARG A 509 31.47 -12.23 2.89
N ILE A 510 30.81 -12.39 1.73
CA ILE A 510 30.34 -11.26 0.93
C ILE A 510 29.35 -10.41 1.75
N ASN A 511 28.42 -11.05 2.44
CA ASN A 511 27.44 -10.36 3.28
C ASN A 511 28.06 -9.66 4.49
N ASP A 512 29.06 -10.25 5.14
CA ASP A 512 29.78 -9.61 6.25
C ASP A 512 30.47 -8.32 5.78
N ARG A 513 31.08 -8.37 4.58
CA ARG A 513 31.70 -7.19 3.95
C ARG A 513 30.66 -6.13 3.56
N LEU A 514 29.50 -6.55 3.04
CA LEU A 514 28.40 -5.65 2.71
C LEU A 514 27.82 -4.99 3.94
N GLU A 515 27.60 -5.74 5.02
CA GLU A 515 27.09 -5.20 6.28
C GLU A 515 28.07 -4.22 6.92
N TYR A 516 29.38 -4.48 6.82
CA TYR A 516 30.43 -3.56 7.26
C TYR A 516 30.49 -2.26 6.43
N LEU A 517 30.36 -2.34 5.11
CA LEU A 517 30.49 -1.18 4.21
C LEU A 517 29.19 -0.37 4.06
N LEU A 518 28.04 -1.02 4.23
CA LEU A 518 26.72 -0.46 4.06
C LEU A 518 25.89 -0.68 5.33
N ASP A 519 25.07 -1.73 5.36
CA ASP A 519 24.22 -2.13 6.48
C ASP A 519 23.67 -3.55 6.26
N ARG A 520 22.90 -4.04 7.24
CA ARG A 520 22.24 -5.36 7.22
C ARG A 520 21.21 -5.56 6.10
N ASP A 521 20.64 -4.47 5.57
CA ASP A 521 19.55 -4.51 4.58
C ASP A 521 20.07 -4.69 3.15
N HIS A 522 21.37 -4.42 2.92
CA HIS A 522 22.07 -4.66 1.65
C HIS A 522 22.75 -6.04 1.57
N ARG A 523 22.48 -6.95 2.51
CA ARG A 523 22.93 -8.33 2.38
C ARG A 523 22.28 -9.00 1.16
N ILE A 524 22.86 -10.07 0.65
CA ILE A 524 22.39 -10.83 -0.50
C ILE A 524 21.87 -12.18 -0.02
N GLY A 525 20.66 -12.55 -0.43
CA GLY A 525 20.07 -13.84 -0.06
C GLY A 525 20.57 -15.03 -0.89
N HIS A 526 20.35 -16.23 -0.39
CA HIS A 526 20.85 -17.48 -1.00
C HIS A 526 20.27 -17.80 -2.38
N ALA A 527 19.12 -17.22 -2.78
CA ALA A 527 18.45 -17.58 -4.03
C ALA A 527 19.32 -17.38 -5.28
N TYR A 528 20.27 -16.43 -5.25
CA TYR A 528 21.19 -16.19 -6.35
C TYR A 528 22.16 -17.36 -6.60
N LEU A 529 22.50 -18.13 -5.58
CA LEU A 529 23.46 -19.24 -5.67
C LEU A 529 22.80 -20.62 -5.56
N MET A 530 21.54 -20.72 -5.14
CA MET A 530 20.86 -22.02 -4.96
C MET A 530 20.83 -22.91 -6.21
N LYS A 531 20.83 -22.32 -7.41
CA LYS A 531 20.81 -23.07 -8.68
C LYS A 531 22.21 -23.35 -9.25
N ALA A 532 23.27 -22.82 -8.64
CA ALA A 532 24.62 -23.00 -9.13
C ALA A 532 25.18 -24.37 -8.70
N GLN A 533 25.06 -25.37 -9.59
CA GLN A 533 25.53 -26.73 -9.36
C GLN A 533 26.93 -27.01 -9.91
N THR A 534 27.45 -26.13 -10.77
CA THR A 534 28.77 -26.24 -11.43
C THR A 534 29.53 -24.93 -11.28
N LEU A 535 30.86 -24.95 -11.45
CA LEU A 535 31.66 -23.72 -11.39
C LEU A 535 31.19 -22.69 -12.43
N GLU A 536 30.76 -23.15 -13.59
CA GLU A 536 30.19 -22.29 -14.63
C GLU A 536 28.90 -21.61 -14.17
N GLY A 537 28.03 -22.32 -13.45
CA GLY A 537 26.85 -21.72 -12.83
C GLY A 537 27.19 -20.66 -11.78
N VAL A 538 28.28 -20.85 -11.01
CA VAL A 538 28.76 -19.85 -10.04
C VAL A 538 29.29 -18.62 -10.77
N ARG A 539 30.09 -18.80 -11.83
CA ARG A 539 30.58 -17.70 -12.68
C ARG A 539 29.43 -16.90 -13.27
N GLU A 540 28.42 -17.58 -13.79
CA GLU A 540 27.25 -16.93 -14.38
C GLU A 540 26.46 -16.13 -13.34
N ALA A 541 26.23 -16.69 -12.14
CA ALA A 541 25.56 -15.99 -11.05
C ALA A 541 26.33 -14.72 -10.64
N PHE A 542 27.65 -14.80 -10.52
CA PHE A 542 28.48 -13.63 -10.19
C PHE A 542 28.45 -12.58 -11.29
N ALA A 543 28.69 -12.98 -12.54
CA ALA A 543 28.82 -12.06 -13.67
C ALA A 543 27.50 -11.35 -14.01
N LYS A 544 26.37 -12.07 -13.95
CA LYS A 544 25.08 -11.58 -14.43
C LYS A 544 24.16 -11.08 -13.33
N GLN A 545 24.40 -11.43 -12.06
CA GLN A 545 23.48 -11.09 -10.96
C GLN A 545 24.19 -10.41 -9.79
N LEU A 546 25.19 -11.04 -9.16
CA LEU A 546 25.81 -10.46 -7.96
C LEU A 546 26.63 -9.19 -8.27
N ILE A 547 27.54 -9.23 -9.24
CA ILE A 547 28.37 -8.05 -9.56
C ILE A 547 27.50 -6.86 -10.02
N PRO A 548 26.51 -7.02 -10.92
CA PRO A 548 25.58 -5.95 -11.24
C PRO A 548 24.81 -5.40 -10.04
N LEU A 549 24.38 -6.26 -9.11
CA LEU A 549 23.73 -5.82 -7.87
C LEU A 549 24.68 -5.00 -6.98
N LEU A 550 25.93 -5.43 -6.85
CA LEU A 550 26.96 -4.69 -6.13
C LEU A 550 27.25 -3.32 -6.78
N GLN A 551 27.25 -3.26 -8.11
CA GLN A 551 27.39 -1.99 -8.85
C GLN A 551 26.27 -1.01 -8.48
N GLU A 552 25.02 -1.49 -8.42
CA GLU A 552 23.88 -0.68 -8.01
C GLU A 552 24.00 -0.20 -6.57
N TYR A 553 24.37 -1.09 -5.64
CA TYR A 553 24.56 -0.75 -4.22
C TYR A 553 25.63 0.32 -3.99
N PHE A 554 26.68 0.33 -4.80
CA PHE A 554 27.78 1.26 -4.68
C PHE A 554 27.74 2.40 -5.71
N PHE A 555 26.62 2.60 -6.42
CA PHE A 555 26.45 3.67 -7.42
C PHE A 555 27.61 3.74 -8.43
N ASP A 556 27.94 2.59 -9.03
CA ASP A 556 29.05 2.38 -9.97
C ASP A 556 30.47 2.61 -9.38
N ASP A 557 30.63 2.68 -8.05
CA ASP A 557 31.95 2.67 -7.39
C ASP A 557 32.56 1.26 -7.36
N PHE A 558 33.22 0.90 -8.46
CA PHE A 558 33.89 -0.39 -8.63
C PHE A 558 35.06 -0.61 -7.66
N SER A 559 35.58 0.43 -6.99
CA SER A 559 36.60 0.24 -5.96
C SER A 559 36.02 -0.47 -4.72
N ARG A 560 34.75 -0.19 -4.39
CA ARG A 560 34.02 -0.88 -3.31
C ARG A 560 33.58 -2.27 -3.73
N VAL A 561 33.18 -2.45 -4.99
CA VAL A 561 32.92 -3.78 -5.54
C VAL A 561 34.17 -4.66 -5.44
N ALA A 562 35.35 -4.12 -5.81
CA ALA A 562 36.63 -4.80 -5.65
C ALA A 562 36.94 -5.15 -4.19
N LEU A 563 36.62 -4.25 -3.26
CA LEU A 563 36.81 -4.49 -1.83
C LEU A 563 35.93 -5.63 -1.31
N VAL A 564 34.63 -5.66 -1.70
CA VAL A 564 33.70 -6.74 -1.34
C VAL A 564 34.16 -8.08 -1.91
N LEU A 565 34.68 -8.08 -3.14
CA LEU A 565 35.15 -9.29 -3.84
C LEU A 565 36.65 -9.55 -3.69
N SER A 566 37.30 -8.89 -2.72
CA SER A 566 38.73 -9.01 -2.52
C SER A 566 39.12 -10.44 -2.17
N THR A 567 40.23 -10.89 -2.76
CA THR A 567 40.80 -12.22 -2.61
C THR A 567 42.15 -12.17 -1.91
N ILE A 568 42.55 -13.27 -1.26
CA ILE A 568 43.94 -13.44 -0.84
C ILE A 568 44.81 -13.58 -2.09
N GLY A 569 45.77 -12.66 -2.26
CA GLY A 569 46.66 -12.62 -3.42
C GLY A 569 46.11 -11.79 -4.57
N ASP A 570 46.09 -12.36 -5.78
CA ASP A 570 45.70 -11.63 -6.99
C ASP A 570 44.19 -11.35 -7.03
N GLN A 571 43.84 -10.09 -7.30
CA GLN A 571 42.47 -9.62 -7.50
C GLN A 571 41.88 -10.27 -8.77
N ALA A 572 41.10 -11.32 -8.57
CA ALA A 572 40.57 -12.12 -9.66
C ALA A 572 39.39 -11.45 -10.37
N PHE A 573 38.47 -10.81 -9.62
CA PHE A 573 37.17 -10.36 -10.14
C PHE A 573 37.20 -8.93 -10.69
N VAL A 574 37.88 -8.01 -10.00
CA VAL A 574 37.99 -6.60 -10.37
C VAL A 574 39.45 -6.19 -10.34
N LYS A 575 39.98 -5.78 -11.50
CA LYS A 575 41.37 -5.32 -11.62
C LYS A 575 41.44 -3.81 -11.60
N GLU A 576 42.41 -3.29 -10.86
CA GLU A 576 42.80 -1.89 -10.90
C GLU A 576 43.76 -1.66 -12.07
N GLU A 577 43.44 -0.69 -12.92
CA GLU A 577 44.30 -0.24 -14.00
C GLU A 577 44.61 1.25 -13.83
N PRO A 578 45.89 1.64 -13.70
CA PRO A 578 46.26 3.03 -13.58
C PRO A 578 46.10 3.75 -14.93
N LEU A 579 45.36 4.86 -14.91
CA LEU A 579 45.26 5.82 -15.99
C LEU A 579 46.23 6.96 -15.72
N SER A 580 47.37 6.93 -16.42
CA SER A 580 48.33 8.02 -16.36
C SER A 580 48.00 9.09 -17.39
N PHE A 581 47.88 10.34 -16.93
CA PHE A 581 47.62 11.48 -17.78
C PHE A 581 48.68 11.61 -18.87
N ALA A 582 49.96 11.45 -18.50
CA ALA A 582 51.10 11.54 -19.41
C ALA A 582 51.11 10.45 -20.49
N ARG A 583 50.48 9.29 -20.25
CA ARG A 583 50.37 8.22 -21.25
C ARG A 583 49.19 8.42 -22.20
N LEU A 584 48.14 9.11 -21.75
CA LEU A 584 46.88 9.26 -22.49
C LEU A 584 46.80 10.58 -23.27
N PHE A 585 47.45 11.63 -22.77
CA PHE A 585 47.35 12.96 -23.34
C PHE A 585 48.74 13.51 -23.67
N VAL A 586 48.91 13.96 -24.91
CA VAL A 586 50.18 14.48 -25.45
C VAL A 586 50.47 15.93 -24.99
N ARG A 587 49.49 16.60 -24.35
CA ARG A 587 49.60 18.00 -23.90
C ARG A 587 49.91 18.09 -22.41
N ARG A 588 50.46 19.23 -21.98
CA ARG A 588 50.66 19.53 -20.55
C ARG A 588 49.32 19.55 -19.83
N GLN A 589 49.29 19.00 -18.61
CA GLN A 589 48.11 19.01 -17.76
C GLN A 589 47.68 20.46 -17.48
N LEU A 590 46.38 20.75 -17.70
CA LEU A 590 45.78 22.05 -17.47
C LEU A 590 45.26 22.17 -16.03
N ASP A 591 45.21 23.38 -15.51
CA ASP A 591 44.64 23.65 -14.17
C ASP A 591 43.17 23.21 -14.10
N GLY A 592 42.83 22.46 -13.07
CA GLY A 592 41.48 21.90 -12.86
C GLY A 592 41.19 20.56 -13.53
N VAL A 593 42.14 20.00 -14.31
CA VAL A 593 42.02 18.64 -14.85
C VAL A 593 42.57 17.62 -13.84
N PRO A 594 41.79 16.58 -13.45
CA PRO A 594 42.28 15.53 -12.56
C PRO A 594 43.55 14.87 -13.10
N GLY A 595 44.50 14.59 -12.21
CA GLY A 595 45.74 13.89 -12.56
C GLY A 595 45.55 12.39 -12.77
N ASP A 596 46.62 11.64 -12.53
CA ASP A 596 46.61 10.18 -12.60
C ASP A 596 45.51 9.62 -11.69
N ARG A 597 44.75 8.65 -12.22
CA ARG A 597 43.64 8.01 -11.52
C ARG A 597 43.59 6.53 -11.83
N SER A 598 42.97 5.75 -10.98
CA SER A 598 42.74 4.33 -11.26
C SER A 598 41.35 4.11 -11.83
N ARG A 599 41.25 3.20 -12.81
CA ARG A 599 39.98 2.62 -13.23
C ARG A 599 39.91 1.18 -12.74
N PHE A 600 38.73 0.74 -12.33
CA PHE A 600 38.49 -0.62 -11.89
C PHE A 600 37.65 -1.34 -12.96
N ILE A 601 38.11 -2.49 -13.44
CA ILE A 601 37.49 -3.24 -14.52
C ILE A 601 37.17 -4.66 -14.05
N VAL A 602 35.93 -5.08 -14.27
CA VAL A 602 35.52 -6.48 -14.06
C VAL A 602 36.20 -7.37 -15.10
N THR A 603 36.92 -8.38 -14.65
CA THR A 603 37.63 -9.31 -15.53
C THR A 603 36.68 -10.31 -16.19
N SER A 604 37.17 -11.06 -17.18
CA SER A 604 36.35 -12.05 -17.88
C SER A 604 35.92 -13.20 -16.96
N PRO A 605 34.62 -13.57 -16.90
CA PRO A 605 34.14 -14.68 -16.08
C PRO A 605 34.84 -16.01 -16.36
N ALA A 606 35.26 -16.24 -17.60
CA ALA A 606 36.00 -17.45 -18.00
C ALA A 606 37.37 -17.58 -17.30
N SER A 607 37.92 -16.47 -16.79
CA SER A 607 39.19 -16.46 -16.05
C SER A 607 39.05 -16.77 -14.57
N TRP A 608 37.83 -16.75 -14.01
CA TRP A 608 37.59 -17.01 -12.59
C TRP A 608 37.65 -18.51 -12.31
N THR A 609 38.58 -18.94 -11.46
CA THR A 609 38.75 -20.35 -11.10
C THR A 609 38.09 -20.66 -9.77
N ALA A 610 37.98 -21.94 -9.40
CA ALA A 610 37.55 -22.32 -8.05
C ALA A 610 38.44 -21.69 -6.95
N SER A 611 39.74 -21.51 -7.21
CA SER A 611 40.63 -20.80 -6.27
C SER A 611 40.31 -19.31 -6.16
N SER A 612 39.87 -18.64 -7.24
CA SER A 612 39.40 -17.25 -7.18
C SER A 612 38.25 -17.07 -6.20
N PHE A 613 37.25 -17.97 -6.24
CA PHE A 613 36.11 -17.91 -5.32
C PHE A 613 36.49 -18.29 -3.88
N ARG A 614 37.34 -19.30 -3.70
CA ARG A 614 37.84 -19.68 -2.37
C ARG A 614 38.61 -18.56 -1.70
N GLY A 615 39.41 -17.84 -2.46
CA GLY A 615 40.18 -16.69 -1.96
C GLY A 615 39.34 -15.56 -1.39
N ILE A 616 38.02 -15.50 -1.64
CA ILE A 616 37.12 -14.53 -1.01
C ILE A 616 36.95 -14.80 0.49
N TYR A 617 36.80 -16.08 0.88
CA TYR A 617 36.39 -16.44 2.24
C TYR A 617 37.44 -17.20 3.06
N GLU A 618 38.43 -17.82 2.42
CA GLU A 618 39.60 -18.38 3.12
C GLU A 618 40.37 -17.24 3.81
N ASP A 619 40.92 -17.49 5.00
CA ASP A 619 41.75 -16.52 5.74
C ASP A 619 43.22 -16.66 5.32
N ALA A 620 43.98 -15.56 5.42
CA ALA A 620 45.40 -15.59 5.07
C ALA A 620 46.15 -16.50 6.06
N PRO A 621 47.08 -17.34 5.60
CA PRO A 621 47.85 -18.21 6.49
C PRO A 621 48.59 -17.36 7.54
N GLY A 622 48.21 -17.51 8.81
CA GLY A 622 48.79 -16.79 9.95
C GLY A 622 47.86 -15.81 10.68
N VAL A 623 46.64 -15.57 10.19
CA VAL A 623 45.62 -14.81 10.92
C VAL A 623 44.87 -15.78 11.84
N ILE A 624 45.22 -15.79 13.13
CA ILE A 624 44.45 -16.52 14.15
C ILE A 624 43.12 -15.77 14.32
N PRO A 625 41.95 -16.44 14.24
CA PRO A 625 40.68 -15.81 14.58
C PRO A 625 40.76 -15.30 16.01
N THR A 626 40.64 -13.98 16.22
CA THR A 626 40.46 -13.45 17.57
C THR A 626 39.04 -13.85 18.00
N ALA A 627 38.99 -14.65 19.07
CA ALA A 627 37.78 -15.25 19.62
C ALA A 627 36.79 -14.22 20.17
#